data_AF-A0A1V6IST2-F1
#
_entry.id   AF-A0A1V6IST2-F1
#
_cell.length_a   1.000
_cell.length_b   1.000
_cell.length_c   1.000
_cell.angle_alpha   90.00
_cell.angle_beta   90.00
_cell.angle_gamma   90.00
#
_symmetry.space_group_name_H-M   'P 1'
#
loop_
_entity.id
_entity.type
_entity.pdbx_description
1 polymer ?
#
loop_
_entity_poly.entity_id
_entity_poly.type
_entity_poly.pdbx_seq_one_letter_code
_entity_poly.pdbx_strand_id
1 'polypeptide(L)'
;MKTLLMRILLVFVALALFNPSSLFATPERRIALVIGNSAYSSGPLKNPVNDATDMAAMLKKLGFSVMFKKNPKLQEMDELIREFGSQLKKTRGVGLFYYAGHGIQIGGVNYFLPVNARIEKESDIRFQSVNADMVLAEMENADNGLNIIILDACRDNPFARSVRNAARGLAIISNAPSETFISYSTGGNQVARDGDGRNSPYTKALLENMDKPGLSISNMFMKVRGKVKKETG
;
A
#
# COMPACT_ATOMS: atom_id res chain seq x y z
N MET A 1 41.06 -21.63 52.12
CA MET A 1 39.67 -21.95 51.72
C MET A 1 38.85 -20.73 51.32
N LYS A 2 38.70 -19.69 52.17
CA LYS A 2 37.90 -18.48 51.88
C LYS A 2 38.32 -17.71 50.61
N THR A 3 39.62 -17.61 50.34
CA THR A 3 40.17 -16.91 49.16
C THR A 3 39.96 -17.65 47.84
N LEU A 4 39.91 -18.98 47.88
CA LEU A 4 39.63 -19.82 46.71
C LEU A 4 38.14 -19.77 46.37
N LEU A 5 37.26 -19.82 47.38
CA LEU A 5 35.82 -19.71 47.21
C LEU A 5 35.40 -18.34 46.63
N MET A 6 36.07 -17.26 47.06
CA MET A 6 35.80 -15.90 46.57
C MET A 6 36.27 -15.68 45.12
N ARG A 7 37.36 -16.35 44.69
CA ARG A 7 37.83 -16.33 43.30
C ARG A 7 36.92 -17.13 42.36
N ILE A 8 36.41 -18.27 42.82
CA ILE A 8 35.44 -19.08 42.04
C ILE A 8 34.12 -18.32 41.89
N LEU A 9 33.66 -17.63 42.94
CA LEU A 9 32.45 -16.79 42.89
C LEU A 9 32.60 -15.61 41.90
N LEU A 10 33.76 -14.96 41.87
CA LEU A 10 34.05 -13.86 40.94
C LEU A 10 34.11 -14.32 39.47
N VAL A 11 34.60 -15.52 39.19
CA VAL A 11 34.61 -16.10 37.83
C VAL A 11 33.19 -16.44 37.37
N PHE A 12 32.33 -16.96 38.24
CA PHE A 12 30.93 -17.23 37.91
C PHE A 12 30.11 -15.94 37.66
N VAL A 13 30.39 -14.86 38.40
CA VAL A 13 29.76 -13.55 38.14
C VAL A 13 30.26 -12.93 36.83
N ALA A 14 31.55 -13.08 36.50
CA ALA A 14 32.12 -12.61 35.23
C ALA A 14 31.56 -13.38 34.01
N LEU A 15 31.32 -14.70 34.12
CA LEU A 15 30.66 -15.48 33.06
C LEU A 15 29.17 -15.16 32.91
N ALA A 16 28.46 -14.78 33.98
CA ALA A 16 27.06 -14.36 33.90
C ALA A 16 26.88 -13.01 33.17
N LEU A 17 27.90 -12.15 33.17
CA LEU A 17 27.93 -10.87 32.47
C LEU A 17 28.33 -10.99 30.99
N PHE A 18 28.83 -12.15 30.56
CA PHE A 18 29.14 -12.49 29.17
C PHE A 18 28.10 -13.48 28.61
N ASN A 19 26.82 -13.17 28.76
CA ASN A 19 25.81 -13.72 27.86
C ASN A 19 25.70 -12.78 26.65
N PRO A 20 26.35 -13.06 25.51
CA PRO A 20 26.01 -12.43 24.24
C PRO A 20 24.70 -13.03 23.76
N SER A 21 23.64 -12.91 24.58
CA SER A 21 22.28 -12.92 24.09
C SER A 21 22.12 -11.61 23.33
N SER A 22 22.77 -11.53 22.17
CA SER A 22 22.40 -10.57 21.15
C SER A 22 20.89 -10.72 21.01
N LEU A 23 20.15 -9.73 21.49
CA LEU A 23 18.76 -9.49 21.15
C LEU A 23 18.75 -9.31 19.64
N PHE A 24 18.79 -10.41 18.90
CA PHE A 24 18.39 -10.43 17.51
C PHE A 24 16.91 -10.14 17.56
N ALA A 25 16.56 -8.85 17.50
CA ALA A 25 15.20 -8.44 17.20
C ALA A 25 14.80 -9.24 15.97
N THR A 26 13.75 -10.05 16.11
CA THR A 26 13.21 -10.77 14.96
C THR A 26 12.95 -9.75 13.87
N PRO A 27 13.51 -9.92 12.65
CA PRO A 27 13.31 -8.94 11.59
C PRO A 27 11.82 -8.71 11.43
N GLU A 28 11.39 -7.45 11.58
CA GLU A 28 10.01 -7.04 11.39
C GLU A 28 9.56 -7.58 10.03
N ARG A 29 8.53 -8.45 10.03
CA ARG A 29 8.02 -9.01 8.79
C ARG A 29 7.27 -7.91 8.04
N ARG A 30 7.44 -7.84 6.72
CA ARG A 30 6.84 -6.81 5.89
C ARG A 30 6.18 -7.46 4.69
N ILE A 31 4.88 -7.29 4.55
CA ILE A 31 4.10 -7.87 3.46
C ILE A 31 3.51 -6.73 2.64
N ALA A 32 3.63 -6.80 1.32
CA ALA A 32 3.00 -5.83 0.42
C ALA A 32 2.14 -6.52 -0.64
N LEU A 33 0.97 -5.96 -0.90
CA LEU A 33 0.16 -6.24 -2.08
C LEU A 33 0.22 -5.03 -3.02
N VAL A 34 0.65 -5.27 -4.25
CA VAL A 34 0.87 -4.25 -5.28
C VAL A 34 0.07 -4.61 -6.53
N ILE A 35 -0.90 -3.79 -6.89
CA ILE A 35 -1.78 -4.01 -8.05
C ILE A 35 -1.67 -2.81 -9.01
N GLY A 36 -1.47 -3.11 -10.30
CA GLY A 36 -1.46 -2.11 -11.38
C GLY A 36 -2.39 -2.49 -12.52
N ASN A 37 -3.40 -1.66 -12.76
CA ASN A 37 -4.40 -1.87 -13.81
C ASN A 37 -4.30 -0.79 -14.89
N SER A 38 -3.99 -1.22 -16.12
CA SER A 38 -3.83 -0.38 -17.31
C SER A 38 -4.72 -0.84 -18.47
N ALA A 39 -4.89 -2.15 -18.65
CA ALA A 39 -5.48 -2.75 -19.85
C ALA A 39 -7.02 -2.83 -19.80
N TYR A 40 -7.66 -1.72 -19.45
CA TYR A 40 -9.12 -1.60 -19.49
C TYR A 40 -9.64 -1.61 -20.92
N SER A 41 -10.77 -2.27 -21.16
CA SER A 41 -11.46 -2.23 -22.45
C SER A 41 -11.94 -0.83 -22.82
N SER A 42 -12.36 -0.04 -21.82
CA SER A 42 -12.73 1.37 -21.95
C SER A 42 -11.85 2.23 -21.06
N GLY A 43 -11.27 3.29 -21.62
CA GLY A 43 -10.36 4.20 -20.91
C GLY A 43 -9.06 3.52 -20.42
N PRO A 44 -8.25 2.90 -21.30
CA PRO A 44 -6.96 2.33 -20.89
C PRO A 44 -6.02 3.39 -20.33
N LEU A 45 -5.18 3.00 -19.36
CA LEU A 45 -4.24 3.90 -18.68
C LEU A 45 -2.80 3.53 -19.00
N LYS A 46 -1.96 4.53 -19.32
CA LYS A 46 -0.58 4.31 -19.76
C LYS A 46 0.36 3.84 -18.65
N ASN A 47 0.21 4.39 -17.44
CA ASN A 47 1.25 4.34 -16.40
C ASN A 47 1.06 3.28 -15.30
N PRO A 48 -0.16 2.87 -14.88
CA PRO A 48 -0.35 2.03 -13.69
C PRO A 48 0.45 0.73 -13.65
N VAL A 49 0.60 0.01 -14.77
CA VAL A 49 1.42 -1.20 -14.81
C VAL A 49 2.90 -0.89 -14.60
N ASN A 50 3.41 0.22 -15.13
CA ASN A 50 4.79 0.66 -14.88
C ASN A 50 4.96 1.05 -13.41
N ASP A 51 4.02 1.87 -12.91
CA ASP A 51 3.99 2.36 -11.54
C ASP A 51 4.03 1.20 -10.53
N ALA A 52 3.14 0.22 -10.69
CA ALA A 52 3.08 -0.96 -9.84
C ALA A 52 4.32 -1.87 -10.00
N THR A 53 4.90 -1.97 -11.20
CA THR A 53 6.13 -2.78 -11.41
C THR A 53 7.30 -2.19 -10.63
N ASP A 54 7.52 -0.88 -10.73
CA ASP A 54 8.64 -0.22 -10.07
C ASP A 54 8.44 -0.14 -8.56
N MET A 55 7.20 0.09 -8.12
CA MET A 55 6.84 0.05 -6.71
C MET A 55 7.11 -1.34 -6.11
N ALA A 56 6.74 -2.42 -6.81
CA ALA A 56 7.03 -3.77 -6.36
C ALA A 56 8.55 -4.03 -6.26
N ALA A 57 9.34 -3.54 -7.21
CA ALA A 57 10.80 -3.65 -7.17
C ALA A 57 11.40 -2.86 -6.00
N MET A 58 10.93 -1.64 -5.77
CA MET A 58 11.36 -0.79 -4.66
C MET A 58 11.02 -1.43 -3.30
N LEU A 59 9.80 -1.92 -3.12
CA LEU A 59 9.36 -2.56 -1.88
C LEU A 59 10.17 -3.84 -1.58
N LYS A 60 10.50 -4.64 -2.61
CA LYS A 60 11.42 -5.78 -2.45
C LYS A 60 12.80 -5.34 -1.98
N LYS A 61 13.36 -4.25 -2.55
CA LYS A 61 14.64 -3.65 -2.11
C LYS A 61 14.58 -3.20 -0.64
N LEU A 62 13.41 -2.75 -0.18
CA LEU A 62 13.14 -2.33 1.20
C LEU A 62 12.77 -3.49 2.15
N GLY A 63 12.89 -4.74 1.70
CA GLY A 63 12.70 -5.93 2.53
C GLY A 63 11.26 -6.42 2.66
N PHE A 64 10.33 -5.94 1.84
CA PHE A 64 8.97 -6.49 1.78
C PHE A 64 8.94 -7.82 1.02
N SER A 65 8.15 -8.77 1.51
CA SER A 65 7.60 -9.85 0.70
C SER A 65 6.45 -9.27 -0.13
N VAL A 66 6.59 -9.28 -1.46
CA VAL A 66 5.67 -8.57 -2.36
C VAL A 66 4.83 -9.53 -3.19
N MET A 67 3.52 -9.49 -2.96
CA MET A 67 2.49 -10.01 -3.86
C MET A 67 2.22 -8.95 -4.94
N PHE A 68 2.51 -9.26 -6.20
CA PHE A 68 2.42 -8.31 -7.30
C PHE A 68 1.59 -8.86 -8.44
N LYS A 69 0.62 -8.08 -8.92
CA LYS A 69 -0.22 -8.47 -10.06
C LYS A 69 -0.51 -7.28 -10.98
N LYS A 70 -0.43 -7.56 -12.29
CA LYS A 70 -0.78 -6.63 -13.37
C LYS A 70 -2.12 -7.03 -13.96
N ASN A 71 -2.99 -6.05 -14.16
CA ASN A 71 -4.28 -6.22 -14.81
C ASN A 71 -5.13 -7.41 -14.29
N PRO A 72 -5.21 -7.69 -12.97
CA PRO A 72 -6.12 -8.72 -12.48
C PRO A 72 -7.59 -8.44 -12.86
N LYS A 73 -8.32 -9.53 -13.08
CA LYS A 73 -9.78 -9.54 -13.11
C LYS A 73 -10.35 -9.48 -11.69
N LEU A 74 -11.66 -9.24 -11.58
CA LEU A 74 -12.35 -9.10 -10.28
C LEU A 74 -12.01 -10.23 -9.30
N GLN A 75 -12.22 -11.49 -9.72
CA GLN A 75 -11.95 -12.65 -8.88
C GLN A 75 -10.50 -12.72 -8.42
N GLU A 76 -9.54 -12.40 -9.30
CA GLU A 76 -8.12 -12.41 -8.94
C GLU A 76 -7.78 -11.32 -7.92
N MET A 77 -8.42 -10.14 -8.00
CA MET A 77 -8.24 -9.08 -7.00
C MET A 77 -8.78 -9.52 -5.63
N ASP A 78 -9.98 -10.11 -5.59
CA ASP A 78 -10.60 -10.60 -4.36
C ASP A 78 -9.72 -11.67 -3.68
N GLU A 79 -9.23 -12.64 -4.46
CA GLU A 79 -8.33 -13.69 -3.99
C GLU A 79 -7.01 -13.12 -3.44
N LEU A 80 -6.40 -12.16 -4.16
CA LEU A 80 -5.16 -11.51 -3.73
C LEU A 80 -5.33 -10.73 -2.42
N ILE A 81 -6.46 -10.04 -2.23
CA ILE A 81 -6.71 -9.26 -1.00
C ILE A 81 -6.88 -10.20 0.21
N ARG A 82 -7.62 -11.30 0.04
CA ARG A 82 -7.78 -12.32 1.10
C ARG A 82 -6.46 -13.01 1.42
N GLU A 83 -5.68 -13.35 0.40
CA GLU A 83 -4.36 -13.93 0.61
C GLU A 83 -3.43 -12.96 1.36
N PHE A 84 -3.46 -11.67 0.98
CA PHE A 84 -2.69 -10.62 1.63
C PHE A 84 -3.04 -10.52 3.12
N GLY A 85 -4.33 -10.44 3.47
CA GLY A 85 -4.80 -10.45 4.85
C GLY A 85 -4.36 -11.69 5.63
N SER A 86 -4.46 -12.88 5.01
CA SER A 86 -4.02 -14.14 5.60
C SER A 86 -2.52 -14.15 5.91
N GLN A 87 -1.68 -13.69 4.98
CA GLN A 87 -0.23 -13.61 5.18
C GLN A 87 0.14 -12.57 6.23
N LEU A 88 -0.54 -11.42 6.23
CA LEU A 88 -0.32 -10.37 7.20
C LEU A 88 -0.67 -10.84 8.62
N LYS A 89 -1.83 -11.50 8.79
CA LYS A 89 -2.26 -12.08 10.08
C LYS A 89 -1.28 -13.10 10.64
N LYS A 90 -0.69 -13.94 9.78
CA LYS A 90 0.32 -14.93 10.19
C LYS A 90 1.62 -14.30 10.65
N THR A 91 1.99 -13.16 10.06
CA THR A 91 3.29 -12.51 10.30
C THR A 91 3.23 -11.39 11.34
N ARG A 92 2.04 -10.80 11.57
CA ARG A 92 1.80 -9.65 12.46
C ARG A 92 2.76 -8.47 12.23
N GLY A 93 3.18 -8.29 10.99
CA GLY A 93 4.19 -7.34 10.58
C GLY A 93 3.65 -6.02 10.01
N VAL A 94 4.43 -5.34 9.17
CA VAL A 94 3.95 -4.17 8.42
C VAL A 94 3.18 -4.65 7.19
N GLY A 95 1.95 -4.14 7.02
CA GLY A 95 1.14 -4.34 5.83
C GLY A 95 1.22 -3.13 4.91
N LEU A 96 1.49 -3.34 3.63
CA LEU A 96 1.41 -2.28 2.62
C LEU A 96 0.51 -2.68 1.46
N PHE A 97 -0.49 -1.86 1.16
CA PHE A 97 -1.31 -1.99 -0.04
C PHE A 97 -1.01 -0.83 -0.99
N TYR A 98 -0.65 -1.15 -2.21
CA TYR A 98 -0.47 -0.19 -3.29
C TYR A 98 -1.40 -0.53 -4.44
N TYR A 99 -2.18 0.45 -4.89
CA TYR A 99 -3.03 0.33 -6.06
C TYR A 99 -2.81 1.50 -7.02
N ALA A 100 -2.58 1.17 -8.29
CA ALA A 100 -2.61 2.11 -9.41
C ALA A 100 -3.64 1.66 -10.45
N GLY A 101 -4.51 2.58 -10.88
CA GLY A 101 -5.54 2.27 -11.88
C GLY A 101 -6.77 3.16 -11.74
N HIS A 102 -7.88 2.72 -12.35
CA HIS A 102 -9.18 3.38 -12.16
C HIS A 102 -9.72 3.11 -10.77
N GLY A 103 -10.18 4.17 -10.12
CA GLY A 103 -10.89 4.12 -8.85
C GLY A 103 -12.01 5.16 -8.86
N ILE A 104 -13.15 4.80 -8.30
CA ILE A 104 -14.35 5.64 -8.25
C ILE A 104 -14.96 5.61 -6.85
N GLN A 105 -15.79 6.59 -6.52
CA GLN A 105 -16.60 6.53 -5.31
C GLN A 105 -18.11 6.61 -5.59
N ILE A 106 -18.89 5.95 -4.74
CA ILE A 106 -20.33 6.13 -4.63
C ILE A 106 -20.67 6.25 -3.15
N GLY A 107 -21.35 7.33 -2.77
CA GLY A 107 -21.80 7.53 -1.39
C GLY A 107 -20.68 7.52 -0.35
N GLY A 108 -19.48 8.00 -0.72
CA GLY A 108 -18.30 8.00 0.14
C GLY A 108 -17.54 6.68 0.23
N VAL A 109 -17.98 5.63 -0.48
CA VAL A 109 -17.30 4.33 -0.54
C VAL A 109 -16.42 4.27 -1.78
N ASN A 110 -15.16 3.86 -1.59
CA ASN A 110 -14.16 3.74 -2.64
C ASN A 110 -14.19 2.35 -3.30
N TYR A 111 -14.09 2.33 -4.62
CA TYR A 111 -14.08 1.12 -5.42
C TYR A 111 -12.88 1.11 -6.38
N PHE A 112 -12.13 0.00 -6.40
CA PHE A 112 -11.07 -0.25 -7.36
C PHE A 112 -11.60 -1.07 -8.53
N LEU A 113 -11.38 -0.60 -9.75
CA LEU A 113 -11.92 -1.24 -10.95
C LEU A 113 -10.95 -2.29 -11.51
N PRO A 114 -11.38 -3.57 -11.61
CA PRO A 114 -10.69 -4.59 -12.39
C PRO A 114 -10.69 -4.27 -13.88
N VAL A 115 -9.72 -4.82 -14.63
CA VAL A 115 -9.63 -4.56 -16.08
C VAL A 115 -10.78 -5.15 -16.90
N ASN A 116 -11.49 -6.13 -16.34
CA ASN A 116 -12.66 -6.76 -16.96
C ASN A 116 -14.00 -6.20 -16.45
N ALA A 117 -14.00 -5.11 -15.68
CA ALA A 117 -15.22 -4.49 -15.18
C ALA A 117 -16.14 -4.07 -16.33
N ARG A 118 -17.43 -4.42 -16.22
CA ARG A 118 -18.47 -4.00 -17.16
C ARG A 118 -19.50 -3.17 -16.40
N ILE A 119 -19.46 -1.85 -16.59
CA ILE A 119 -20.31 -0.91 -15.87
C ILE A 119 -21.27 -0.24 -16.86
N GLU A 120 -22.55 -0.63 -16.79
CA GLU A 120 -23.63 -0.06 -17.61
C GLU A 120 -24.53 0.86 -16.79
N LYS A 121 -24.61 0.63 -15.48
CA LYS A 121 -25.37 1.43 -14.51
C LYS A 121 -24.65 1.49 -13.16
N GLU A 122 -25.08 2.41 -12.30
CA GLU A 122 -24.47 2.64 -10.99
C GLU A 122 -24.43 1.39 -10.10
N SER A 123 -25.49 0.58 -10.11
CA SER A 123 -25.56 -0.63 -9.28
C SER A 123 -24.53 -1.70 -9.67
N ASP A 124 -24.05 -1.70 -10.92
CA ASP A 124 -23.04 -2.67 -11.37
C ASP A 124 -21.72 -2.47 -10.65
N ILE A 125 -21.40 -1.23 -10.25
CA ILE A 125 -20.14 -0.91 -9.56
C ILE A 125 -19.97 -1.78 -8.31
N ARG A 126 -21.04 -1.99 -7.54
CA ARG A 126 -20.98 -2.80 -6.31
C ARG A 126 -20.63 -4.28 -6.57
N PHE A 127 -20.89 -4.79 -7.78
CA PHE A 127 -20.72 -6.20 -8.13
C PHE A 127 -19.59 -6.45 -9.13
N GLN A 128 -19.12 -5.41 -9.82
CA GLN A 128 -18.11 -5.48 -10.89
C GLN A 128 -16.80 -4.79 -10.49
N SER A 129 -16.64 -4.45 -9.21
CA SER A 129 -15.45 -3.79 -8.67
C SER A 129 -15.15 -4.27 -7.26
N VAL A 130 -13.95 -3.93 -6.77
CA VAL A 130 -13.51 -4.26 -5.41
C VAL A 130 -13.77 -3.07 -4.49
N ASN A 131 -14.49 -3.30 -3.40
CA ASN A 131 -14.64 -2.28 -2.34
C ASN A 131 -13.31 -2.13 -1.59
N ALA A 132 -12.81 -0.90 -1.47
CA ALA A 132 -11.60 -0.58 -0.69
C ALA A 132 -11.74 -0.97 0.80
N ASP A 133 -12.95 -0.98 1.35
CA ASP A 133 -13.22 -1.44 2.72
C ASP A 133 -12.84 -2.90 2.92
N MET A 134 -12.82 -3.72 1.86
CA MET A 134 -12.33 -5.10 1.94
C MET A 134 -10.84 -5.13 2.30
N VAL A 135 -10.04 -4.23 1.74
CA VAL A 135 -8.60 -4.12 2.06
C VAL A 135 -8.42 -3.66 3.51
N LEU A 136 -9.18 -2.64 3.93
CA LEU A 136 -9.15 -2.14 5.30
C LEU A 136 -9.54 -3.23 6.30
N ALA A 137 -10.60 -3.99 6.02
CA ALA A 137 -11.06 -5.08 6.88
C ALA A 137 -10.03 -6.21 6.98
N GLU A 138 -9.38 -6.60 5.89
CA GLU A 138 -8.32 -7.62 5.92
C GLU A 138 -7.09 -7.14 6.71
N MET A 139 -6.74 -5.85 6.59
CA MET A 139 -5.68 -5.22 7.39
C MET A 139 -6.04 -5.11 8.88
N GLU A 140 -7.28 -4.74 9.20
CA GLU A 140 -7.79 -4.69 10.57
C GLU A 140 -7.78 -6.07 11.24
N ASN A 141 -8.32 -7.08 10.54
CA ASN A 141 -8.40 -8.46 11.02
C ASN A 141 -7.03 -9.13 11.19
N ALA A 142 -5.99 -8.58 10.56
CA ALA A 142 -4.63 -9.06 10.70
C ALA A 142 -4.01 -8.69 12.05
N ASP A 143 -4.55 -7.67 12.74
CA ASP A 143 -4.10 -7.21 14.06
C ASP A 143 -2.56 -7.02 14.10
N ASN A 144 -2.08 -6.22 13.14
CA ASN A 144 -0.67 -6.02 12.86
C ASN A 144 -0.23 -4.59 13.22
N GLY A 145 1.08 -4.36 13.37
CA GLY A 145 1.58 -3.13 14.00
C GLY A 145 1.46 -1.84 13.18
N LEU A 146 1.42 -1.93 11.84
CA LEU A 146 1.34 -0.75 10.97
C LEU A 146 0.76 -1.14 9.61
N ASN A 147 -0.23 -0.38 9.15
CA ASN A 147 -0.82 -0.50 7.83
C ASN A 147 -0.54 0.74 6.98
N ILE A 148 -0.11 0.56 5.74
CA ILE A 148 0.18 1.63 4.79
C ILE A 148 -0.63 1.40 3.53
N ILE A 149 -1.46 2.36 3.14
CA ILE A 149 -2.27 2.29 1.92
C ILE A 149 -1.84 3.45 1.01
N ILE A 150 -1.43 3.13 -0.21
CA ILE A 150 -0.97 4.10 -1.21
C ILE A 150 -1.84 3.95 -2.46
N LEU A 151 -2.58 5.01 -2.79
CA LEU A 151 -3.57 5.01 -3.86
C LEU A 151 -3.17 5.98 -4.98
N ASP A 152 -2.61 5.42 -6.05
CA ASP A 152 -2.39 6.08 -7.34
C ASP A 152 -3.58 5.82 -8.30
N ALA A 153 -4.75 6.08 -7.75
CA ALA A 153 -6.03 6.06 -8.42
C ALA A 153 -6.70 7.42 -8.26
N CYS A 154 -7.89 7.62 -8.83
CA CYS A 154 -8.56 8.91 -9.11
C CYS A 154 -8.33 9.42 -10.53
N ARG A 155 -8.32 8.56 -11.54
CA ARG A 155 -8.27 9.01 -12.95
C ARG A 155 -9.68 9.16 -13.51
N ASP A 156 -9.81 9.87 -14.63
CA ASP A 156 -11.10 10.13 -15.30
C ASP A 156 -12.01 8.90 -15.26
N ASN A 157 -13.22 9.04 -14.72
CA ASN A 157 -14.19 7.94 -14.68
C ASN A 157 -14.60 7.58 -16.11
N PRO A 158 -14.15 6.44 -16.68
CA PRO A 158 -14.46 6.10 -18.07
C PRO A 158 -15.94 5.73 -18.25
N PHE A 159 -16.67 5.57 -17.14
CA PHE A 159 -18.09 5.24 -17.08
C PHE A 159 -18.96 6.43 -16.69
N ALA A 160 -18.43 7.66 -16.69
CA ALA A 160 -19.18 8.87 -16.32
C ALA A 160 -20.46 9.11 -17.16
N ARG A 161 -20.53 8.56 -18.40
CA ARG A 161 -21.75 8.61 -19.22
C ARG A 161 -22.85 7.69 -18.70
N SER A 162 -22.46 6.53 -18.17
CA SER A 162 -23.35 5.49 -17.64
C SER A 162 -23.73 5.74 -16.17
N VAL A 163 -22.88 6.45 -15.43
CA VAL A 163 -23.03 6.66 -13.98
C VAL A 163 -22.89 8.14 -13.64
N ARG A 164 -24.04 8.81 -13.49
CA ARG A 164 -24.11 10.26 -13.22
C ARG A 164 -23.67 10.65 -11.80
N ASN A 165 -23.86 9.78 -10.81
CA ASN A 165 -23.57 10.07 -9.40
C ASN A 165 -22.18 9.59 -8.94
N ALA A 166 -21.41 8.92 -9.80
CA ALA A 166 -20.05 8.54 -9.45
C ALA A 166 -19.18 9.80 -9.41
N ALA A 167 -18.74 10.16 -8.20
CA ALA A 167 -17.92 11.36 -8.05
C ALA A 167 -16.55 11.16 -8.71
N ARG A 168 -15.92 12.28 -9.08
CA ARG A 168 -14.53 12.26 -9.55
C ARG A 168 -13.61 12.03 -8.36
N GLY A 169 -12.62 11.17 -8.54
CA GLY A 169 -11.67 10.82 -7.50
C GLY A 169 -12.22 9.91 -6.42
N LEU A 170 -11.39 9.68 -5.39
CA LEU A 170 -11.68 8.82 -4.26
C LEU A 170 -12.16 9.65 -3.06
N ALA A 171 -13.03 9.04 -2.27
CA ALA A 171 -13.39 9.47 -0.93
C ALA A 171 -12.15 9.49 -0.04
N ILE A 172 -12.12 10.43 0.90
CA ILE A 172 -11.21 10.34 2.03
C ILE A 172 -11.77 9.26 2.97
N ILE A 173 -11.04 8.15 3.11
CA ILE A 173 -11.30 7.12 4.12
C ILE A 173 -11.07 7.74 5.51
N SER A 174 -12.14 7.91 6.28
CA SER A 174 -12.13 8.51 7.61
C SER A 174 -12.17 7.48 8.75
N ASN A 175 -12.57 6.24 8.44
CA ASN A 175 -12.75 5.12 9.36
C ASN A 175 -11.67 4.04 9.19
N ALA A 176 -10.43 4.44 8.95
CA ALA A 176 -9.32 3.50 8.86
C ALA A 176 -9.01 2.89 10.25
N PRO A 177 -8.57 1.63 10.31
CA PRO A 177 -8.11 1.01 11.56
C PRO A 177 -6.99 1.84 12.22
N SER A 178 -6.85 1.71 13.54
CA SER A 178 -5.70 2.29 14.26
C SER A 178 -4.38 1.89 13.61
N GLU A 179 -3.37 2.75 13.70
CA GLU A 179 -2.06 2.53 13.06
C GLU A 179 -2.12 2.35 11.52
N THR A 180 -3.09 3.00 10.86
CA THR A 180 -3.17 3.04 9.39
C THR A 180 -2.73 4.40 8.85
N PHE A 181 -1.76 4.39 7.94
CA PHE A 181 -1.35 5.54 7.15
C PHE A 181 -1.90 5.42 5.72
N ILE A 182 -2.72 6.38 5.29
CA ILE A 182 -3.28 6.39 3.93
C ILE A 182 -2.74 7.59 3.15
N SER A 183 -2.25 7.34 1.95
CA SER A 183 -1.79 8.36 1.01
C SER A 183 -2.48 8.24 -0.33
N TYR A 184 -2.93 9.39 -0.84
CA TYR A 184 -3.59 9.52 -2.13
C TYR A 184 -2.67 10.32 -3.06
N SER A 185 -2.69 9.97 -4.35
CA SER A 185 -1.95 10.70 -5.40
C SER A 185 -2.46 12.13 -5.65
N THR A 186 -3.67 12.45 -5.19
CA THR A 186 -4.33 13.74 -5.35
C THR A 186 -5.22 14.03 -4.13
N GLY A 187 -5.77 15.25 -4.03
CA GLY A 187 -6.71 15.60 -2.97
C GLY A 187 -8.00 14.77 -3.06
N GLY A 188 -8.71 14.60 -1.93
CA GLY A 188 -10.03 13.96 -1.93
C GLY A 188 -10.95 14.62 -2.97
N ASN A 189 -11.65 13.80 -3.75
CA ASN A 189 -12.50 14.23 -4.87
C ASN A 189 -11.79 14.97 -6.03
N GLN A 190 -10.46 14.89 -6.13
CA GLN A 190 -9.69 15.44 -7.26
C GLN A 190 -9.21 14.33 -8.19
N VAL A 191 -8.80 14.70 -9.40
CA VAL A 191 -8.26 13.75 -10.39
C VAL A 191 -6.74 13.77 -10.34
N ALA A 192 -6.11 12.60 -10.39
CA ALA A 192 -4.66 12.47 -10.45
C ALA A 192 -4.17 12.76 -11.87
N ARG A 193 -3.06 13.49 -12.01
CA ARG A 193 -2.47 13.72 -13.33
C ARG A 193 -1.65 12.52 -13.77
N ASP A 194 -1.81 12.11 -15.02
CA ASP A 194 -1.03 11.02 -15.61
C ASP A 194 0.44 11.42 -15.77
N GLY A 195 0.72 12.69 -16.06
CA GLY A 195 2.05 13.16 -16.45
C GLY A 195 2.45 12.64 -17.84
N ASP A 196 3.57 13.16 -18.35
CA ASP A 196 4.07 12.80 -19.69
C ASP A 196 5.15 11.70 -19.66
N GLY A 197 5.52 11.26 -18.45
CA GLY A 197 6.56 10.27 -18.22
C GLY A 197 6.06 8.82 -18.26
N ARG A 198 7.00 7.88 -18.12
CA ARG A 198 6.73 6.43 -17.99
C ARG A 198 5.88 6.09 -16.76
N ASN A 199 6.08 6.83 -15.68
CA ASN A 199 5.40 6.69 -14.40
C ASN A 199 4.54 7.91 -14.12
N SER A 200 3.51 7.77 -13.27
CA SER A 200 2.80 8.93 -12.76
C SER A 200 3.73 9.86 -11.96
N PRO A 201 3.46 11.18 -11.90
CA PRO A 201 4.21 12.10 -11.06
C PRO A 201 4.26 11.65 -9.60
N TYR A 202 3.18 11.05 -9.10
CA TYR A 202 3.09 10.57 -7.72
C TYR A 202 4.00 9.36 -7.47
N THR A 203 3.91 8.33 -8.31
CA THR A 203 4.75 7.14 -8.16
C THR A 203 6.22 7.44 -8.42
N LYS A 204 6.53 8.28 -9.42
CA LYS A 204 7.89 8.80 -9.63
C LYS A 204 8.43 9.48 -8.37
N ALA A 205 7.66 10.38 -7.76
CA ALA A 205 8.06 11.06 -6.54
C ALA A 205 8.23 10.11 -5.35
N LEU A 206 7.41 9.07 -5.23
CA LEU A 206 7.57 8.02 -4.22
C LEU A 206 8.90 7.26 -4.40
N LEU A 207 9.16 6.75 -5.59
CA LEU A 207 10.37 5.99 -5.91
C LEU A 207 11.64 6.79 -5.63
N GLU A 208 11.63 8.11 -5.84
CA GLU A 208 12.75 9.01 -5.55
C GLU A 208 12.96 9.33 -4.06
N ASN A 209 12.08 8.89 -3.15
CA ASN A 209 12.16 9.22 -1.73
C ASN A 209 12.05 8.03 -0.77
N MET A 210 11.52 6.87 -1.21
CA MET A 210 11.27 5.71 -0.34
C MET A 210 12.53 5.01 0.17
N ASP A 211 13.65 5.07 -0.54
CA ASP A 211 14.91 4.41 -0.14
C ASP A 211 15.90 5.35 0.55
N LYS A 212 15.47 6.55 0.92
CA LYS A 212 16.30 7.51 1.64
C LYS A 212 16.38 7.14 3.13
N PRO A 213 17.57 6.79 3.65
CA PRO A 213 17.72 6.41 5.04
C PRO A 213 17.40 7.58 5.98
N GLY A 214 16.88 7.27 7.16
CA GLY A 214 16.61 8.24 8.23
C GLY A 214 15.38 9.13 8.03
N LEU A 215 14.58 8.91 6.98
CA LEU A 215 13.30 9.62 6.81
C LEU A 215 12.17 8.88 7.54
N SER A 216 11.42 9.59 8.37
CA SER A 216 10.11 9.11 8.83
C SER A 216 9.13 9.04 7.66
N ILE A 217 8.13 8.16 7.76
CA ILE A 217 7.09 8.02 6.74
C ILE A 217 6.41 9.36 6.44
N SER A 218 6.06 10.13 7.47
CA SER A 218 5.45 11.46 7.32
C SER A 218 6.33 12.43 6.55
N ASN A 219 7.63 12.51 6.90
CA ASN A 219 8.57 13.38 6.19
C ASN A 219 8.79 12.94 4.73
N MET A 220 8.82 11.64 4.48
CA MET A 220 8.90 11.08 3.12
C MET A 220 7.70 11.53 2.29
N PHE A 221 6.46 11.34 2.79
CA PHE A 221 5.25 11.77 2.08
C PHE A 221 5.11 13.29 1.95
N MET A 222 5.60 14.07 2.91
CA MET A 222 5.68 15.54 2.76
C MET A 222 6.59 15.95 1.58
N LYS A 223 7.74 15.26 1.40
CA LYS A 223 8.62 15.48 0.23
C LYS A 223 7.95 15.05 -1.06
N VAL A 224 7.24 13.91 -1.06
CA VAL A 224 6.44 13.44 -2.21
C VAL A 224 5.42 14.50 -2.62
N ARG A 225 4.61 14.99 -1.68
CA ARG A 225 3.63 16.05 -1.92
C ARG A 225 4.26 17.29 -2.55
N GLY A 226 5.41 17.72 -2.04
CA GLY A 226 6.14 18.88 -2.58
C GLY A 226 6.60 18.66 -4.03
N LYS A 227 7.08 17.46 -4.36
CA LYS A 227 7.49 17.10 -5.73
C LYS A 227 6.31 17.04 -6.69
N VAL A 228 5.22 16.38 -6.29
CA VAL A 228 4.01 16.29 -7.13
C VAL A 228 3.49 17.68 -7.43
N LYS A 229 3.30 18.54 -6.42
CA LYS A 229 2.86 19.93 -6.62
C LYS A 229 3.77 20.70 -7.59
N LYS A 230 5.09 20.48 -7.54
CA LYS A 230 6.02 21.15 -8.46
C LYS A 230 5.86 20.67 -9.90
N GLU A 231 5.58 19.39 -10.12
CA GLU A 231 5.46 18.77 -11.44
C GLU A 231 4.06 18.96 -12.05
N THR A 232 3.02 19.03 -11.21
CA THR A 232 1.62 19.12 -11.67
C THR A 232 1.05 20.54 -11.59
N GLY A 233 1.72 21.49 -10.97
CA GLY A 233 1.12 22.79 -10.59
C GLY A 233 0.06 22.62 -9.51
#